data_AF-A0A286TT73-F1
#
_entry.id   AF-A0A286TT73-F1
#
_cell.length_a   1.000
_cell.length_b   1.000
_cell.length_c   1.000
_cell.angle_alpha   90.00
_cell.angle_beta   90.00
_cell.angle_gamma   90.00
#
_symmetry.space_group_name_H-M   'P 1'
#
loop_
_entity.id
_entity.type
_entity.pdbx_description
1 polymer ?
#
loop_
_entity_poly.entity_id
_entity_poly.type
_entity_poly.pdbx_seq_one_letter_code
_entity_poly.pdbx_strand_id
1 'polypeptide(L)'
;MEFSGTIFNGMVVSAVSAGEKGVGLKVMCRELQDTYRVYIPADRVRGEQLLKICDSVYIHYNKLFPSGNEIRMDAQNIVLNSGKQK
;
A
#
# COMPACT_ATOMS: atom_id res chain seq x y z
N MET A 1 -18.55 3.53 -2.34
CA MET A 1 -17.41 3.32 -3.26
C MET A 1 -17.12 1.84 -3.25
N GLU A 2 -17.44 1.12 -4.31
CA GLU A 2 -17.10 -0.29 -4.45
C GLU A 2 -15.70 -0.38 -5.03
N PHE A 3 -14.78 -1.02 -4.31
CA PHE A 3 -13.44 -1.28 -4.80
C PHE A 3 -13.42 -2.68 -5.40
N SER A 4 -13.19 -2.77 -6.70
CA SER A 4 -13.20 -4.03 -7.45
C SER A 4 -11.85 -4.77 -7.45
N GLY A 5 -10.83 -4.20 -6.81
CA GLY A 5 -9.48 -4.75 -6.75
C GLY A 5 -9.32 -5.86 -5.71
N THR A 6 -8.30 -6.69 -5.88
CA THR A 6 -7.92 -7.68 -4.88
C THR A 6 -7.44 -6.97 -3.61
N ILE A 7 -7.84 -7.49 -2.45
CA ILE A 7 -7.40 -6.98 -1.15
C ILE A 7 -6.08 -7.63 -0.78
N PHE A 8 -5.08 -6.82 -0.51
CA PHE A 8 -3.79 -7.24 0.01
C PHE A 8 -3.65 -6.77 1.47
N ASN A 9 -3.46 -7.71 2.38
CA ASN A 9 -3.18 -7.42 3.78
C ASN A 9 -1.67 -7.28 3.97
N GLY A 10 -1.23 -6.09 4.39
CA GLY A 10 0.17 -5.77 4.52
C GLY A 10 0.47 -4.93 5.75
N MET A 11 1.75 -4.91 6.12
CA MET A 11 2.30 -4.00 7.11
C MET A 11 3.24 -3.02 6.43
N VAL A 12 3.12 -1.74 6.71
CA VAL A 12 4.04 -0.71 6.21
C VAL A 12 5.42 -0.93 6.82
N VAL A 13 6.44 -1.14 5.98
CA VAL A 13 7.82 -1.42 6.41
C VAL A 13 8.83 -0.35 5.97
N SER A 14 8.38 0.68 5.25
CA SER A 14 9.21 1.83 4.89
C SER A 14 8.54 3.15 5.26
N ALA A 15 9.36 4.21 5.35
CA ALA A 15 8.83 5.56 5.35
C ALA A 15 7.97 5.79 4.11
N VAL A 16 6.91 6.57 4.27
CA VAL A 16 6.03 6.99 3.19
C VAL A 16 6.70 8.15 2.45
N SER A 17 6.86 7.98 1.15
CA SER A 17 7.38 9.02 0.26
C SER A 17 6.20 9.67 -0.45
N ALA A 18 5.75 10.81 0.07
CA ALA A 18 4.77 11.67 -0.58
C ALA A 18 5.48 12.72 -1.45
N GLY A 19 5.00 12.92 -2.67
CA GLY A 19 5.50 13.95 -3.59
C GLY A 19 4.44 14.36 -4.60
N GLU A 20 4.81 15.26 -5.51
CA GLU A 20 3.88 15.84 -6.50
C GLU A 20 3.19 14.80 -7.40
N LYS A 21 3.84 13.66 -7.63
CA LYS A 21 3.30 12.58 -8.47
C LYS A 21 2.39 11.61 -7.70
N GLY A 22 2.46 11.59 -6.37
CA GLY A 22 1.69 10.69 -5.53
C GLY A 22 2.44 10.19 -4.29
N VAL A 23 1.97 9.07 -3.75
CA VAL A 23 2.50 8.45 -2.53
C VAL A 23 3.08 7.08 -2.85
N GLY A 24 4.34 6.87 -2.46
CA GLY A 24 5.03 5.60 -2.56
C GLY A 24 5.41 5.05 -1.18
N LEU A 25 5.23 3.75 -0.98
CA LEU A 25 5.59 3.05 0.25
C LEU A 25 5.92 1.59 -0.03
N LYS A 26 6.53 0.91 0.94
CA LYS A 26 6.73 -0.54 0.91
C LYS A 26 5.89 -1.19 1.99
N VAL A 27 5.27 -2.30 1.61
CA VAL A 27 4.45 -3.12 2.50
C VAL A 27 4.95 -4.54 2.48
N MET A 28 4.99 -5.17 3.64
CA MET A 28 5.30 -6.58 3.78
C MET A 28 4.01 -7.38 3.90
N CYS A 29 3.84 -8.41 3.07
CA CYS A 29 2.83 -9.43 3.29
C CYS A 29 3.36 -10.41 4.34
N ARG A 30 2.65 -10.59 5.44
CA ARG A 30 3.06 -11.59 6.44
C ARG A 30 2.89 -13.02 5.93
N GLU A 31 1.88 -13.26 5.09
CA GLU A 31 1.57 -14.60 4.58
C GLU A 31 2.58 -15.06 3.54
N LEU A 32 3.00 -14.15 2.66
CA LEU A 32 3.96 -14.44 1.59
C LEU A 32 5.43 -14.21 2.02
N GLN A 33 5.65 -13.63 3.21
CA GLN A 33 6.96 -13.20 3.72
C GLN A 33 7.76 -12.33 2.73
N ASP A 34 7.06 -11.57 1.89
CA ASP A 34 7.65 -10.79 0.82
C ASP A 34 7.25 -9.31 0.91
N THR A 35 8.07 -8.43 0.34
CA THR A 35 7.89 -6.98 0.35
C THR A 35 7.51 -6.45 -1.02
N TYR A 36 6.42 -5.70 -1.06
CA TYR A 36 5.85 -5.12 -2.25
C TYR A 36 5.98 -3.61 -2.20
N ARG A 37 6.34 -3.03 -3.34
CA ARG A 37 6.39 -1.58 -3.49
C ARG A 37 5.05 -1.08 -4.01
N VAL A 38 4.40 -0.26 -3.22
CA VAL A 38 3.07 0.27 -3.51
C VAL A 38 3.20 1.71 -3.96
N TYR A 39 2.47 2.06 -5.01
CA TYR A 39 2.39 3.41 -5.51
C TYR A 39 0.92 3.80 -5.71
N ILE A 40 0.57 5.00 -5.24
CA ILE A 40 -0.72 5.62 -5.42
C ILE A 40 -0.48 6.96 -6.12
N PRO A 41 -1.06 7.21 -7.30
CA PRO A 41 -0.90 8.48 -7.98
C PRO A 41 -1.64 9.60 -7.23
N ALA A 42 -1.14 10.84 -7.33
CA ALA A 42 -1.61 11.99 -6.54
C ALA A 42 -3.13 12.25 -6.64
N ASP A 43 -3.75 11.96 -7.79
CA ASP A 43 -5.20 12.11 -7.99
C ASP A 43 -6.04 11.15 -7.14
N ARG A 44 -5.43 10.08 -6.60
CA ARG A 44 -6.09 9.04 -5.79
C ARG A 44 -5.71 9.07 -4.32
N VAL A 45 -4.73 9.89 -3.93
CA VAL A 45 -4.29 10.00 -2.54
C VAL A 45 -5.38 10.65 -1.70
N ARG A 46 -5.78 9.97 -0.63
CA ARG A 46 -6.85 10.35 0.31
C ARG A 46 -6.39 10.36 1.77
N GLY A 47 -5.09 10.41 2.00
CA GLY A 47 -4.51 10.49 3.36
C GLY A 47 -3.38 9.49 3.61
N GLU A 48 -3.02 8.67 2.62
CA GLU A 48 -1.97 7.65 2.71
C GLU A 48 -0.59 8.23 3.03
N GLN A 49 -0.38 9.52 2.78
CA GLN A 49 0.79 10.28 3.23
C GLN A 49 0.98 10.29 4.76
N LEU A 50 -0.06 9.99 5.54
CA LEU A 50 -0.03 9.95 6.99
C LEU A 50 0.29 8.55 7.56
N LEU A 51 0.37 7.53 6.70
CA LEU A 51 0.71 6.17 7.12
C LEU A 51 2.12 6.15 7.74
N LYS A 52 2.30 5.31 8.76
CA LYS A 52 3.55 5.15 9.48
C LYS A 52 4.08 3.74 9.33
N ILE A 53 5.38 3.61 9.56
CA ILE A 53 6.03 2.30 9.68
C ILE A 53 5.32 1.50 10.79
N CYS A 54 5.14 0.20 10.56
CA CYS A 54 4.37 -0.75 11.38
C CYS A 54 2.85 -0.61 11.34
N ASP A 55 2.29 0.34 10.59
CA ASP A 55 0.84 0.37 10.38
C ASP A 55 0.40 -0.86 9.58
N SER A 56 -0.65 -1.52 10.06
CA SER A 56 -1.32 -2.58 9.32
C SER A 56 -2.30 -1.93 8.34
N VAL A 57 -2.30 -2.38 7.10
CA VAL A 57 -3.09 -1.77 6.02
C VAL A 57 -3.73 -2.84 5.13
N TYR A 58 -4.92 -2.52 4.62
CA TYR A 58 -5.53 -3.21 3.50
C TYR A 58 -5.33 -2.37 2.24
N ILE A 59 -4.75 -2.99 1.22
CA ILE A 59 -4.45 -2.32 -0.04
C ILE A 59 -5.33 -2.92 -1.11
N HIS A 60 -6.12 -2.08 -1.76
CA HIS A 60 -6.91 -2.48 -2.90
C HIS A 60 -6.09 -2.17 -4.14
N TYR A 61 -5.69 -3.20 -4.88
CA TYR A 61 -4.82 -3.05 -6.03
C TYR A 61 -5.46 -3.55 -7.32
N ASN A 62 -5.08 -2.92 -8.43
CA ASN A 62 -5.50 -3.33 -9.77
C ASN A 62 -4.64 -4.49 -10.27
N LYS A 63 -3.33 -4.30 -10.19
CA LYS A 63 -2.35 -5.19 -10.82
C LYS A 63 -1.04 -5.21 -10.05
N LEU A 64 -0.44 -6.39 -10.01
CA LEU A 64 0.96 -6.59 -9.64
C LEU A 64 1.79 -6.73 -10.91
N PHE A 65 2.97 -6.13 -10.92
CA PHE A 65 3.89 -6.25 -12.03
C PHE A 65 5.34 -6.26 -11.53
N PRO A 66 6.20 -7.12 -12.11
CA PRO A 66 7.62 -7.10 -11.80
C PRO A 66 8.26 -5.82 -12.33
N SER A 67 9.21 -5.26 -11.58
CA SER A 67 9.97 -4.08 -11.98
C SER A 67 11.39 -4.16 -11.42
N GLY A 68 12.32 -4.67 -12.24
CA GLY A 68 13.68 -4.98 -11.79
C GLY A 68 13.63 -6.14 -10.78
N ASN A 69 14.23 -5.94 -9.61
CA ASN A 69 14.25 -6.93 -8.53
C ASN A 69 13.10 -6.76 -7.51
N GLU A 70 12.11 -5.89 -7.79
CA GLU A 70 10.98 -5.61 -6.90
C GLU A 70 9.65 -5.93 -7.59
N ILE A 71 8.66 -6.37 -6.83
CA ILE A 71 7.26 -6.44 -7.29
C ILE A 71 6.58 -5.12 -6.95
N ARG A 72 6.02 -4.46 -7.97
CA ARG A 72 5.26 -3.23 -7.82
C ARG A 72 3.76 -3.51 -7.85
N MET A 73 3.05 -2.73 -7.05
CA MET A 73 1.60 -2.79 -6.90
C MET A 73 1.00 -1.46 -7.32
N ASP A 74 0.15 -1.48 -8.34
CA ASP A 74 -0.70 -0.35 -8.70
C ASP A 74 -1.91 -0.33 -7.77
N ALA A 75 -1.83 0.51 -6.73
CA ALA A 75 -2.87 0.62 -5.73
C ALA A 75 -3.96 1.61 -6.15
N GLN A 76 -5.21 1.20 -5.97
CA GLN A 76 -6.36 2.09 -6.05
C GLN A 76 -6.52 2.90 -4.76
N ASN A 77 -6.33 2.25 -3.61
CA ASN A 77 -6.56 2.82 -2.29
C ASN A 77 -5.81 2.02 -1.21
N ILE A 78 -5.45 2.68 -0.12
CA ILE A 78 -4.94 2.02 1.09
C ILE A 78 -5.77 2.44 2.29
N VAL A 79 -6.29 1.45 3.00
CA VAL A 79 -7.08 1.64 4.19
C VAL A 79 -6.26 1.15 5.38
N LEU A 80 -6.13 1.98 6.42
CA LEU A 80 -5.59 1.52 7.69
C LEU A 80 -6.44 0.35 8.19
N ASN A 81 -5.81 -0.80 8.39
CA ASN A 81 -6.40 -1.91 9.08
C ASN A 81 -6.37 -1.58 10.57
N SER A 82 -7.33 -0.76 11.01
CA SER A 82 -7.64 -0.55 12.42
C SER A 82 -8.29 -1.80 13.01
N GLY A 83 -7.63 -2.96 12.86
CA GLY A 83 -7.87 -4.08 13.75
C GLY A 83 -7.66 -3.53 15.15
N LYS A 84 -8.77 -3.38 15.90
CA LYS A 84 -8.83 -2.76 17.21
C LYS A 84 -7.52 -2.96 17.97
N GLN A 85 -6.75 -1.88 18.17
CA GLN A 85 -5.97 -1.78 19.39
C GLN A 85 -7.02 -1.82 20.51
N LYS A 86 -7.21 -3.01 21.09
CA LYS A 86 -8.05 -3.22 22.26
C LYS A 86 -7.16 -3.71 23.38
#